data_AF-A0AAQ4EQE9-F1
#
_entry.id   AF-A0AAQ4EQE9-F1
#
_cell.length_a   1.000
_cell.length_b   1.000
_cell.length_c   1.000
_cell.angle_alpha   90.00
_cell.angle_beta   90.00
_cell.angle_gamma   90.00
#
_symmetry.space_group_name_H-M   'P 1'
#
loop_
_entity.id
_entity.type
_entity.pdbx_description
1 polymer ?
#
loop_
_entity_poly.entity_id
_entity_poly.type
_entity_poly.pdbx_seq_one_letter_code
_entity_poly.pdbx_strand_id
1 'polypeptide(L)'
;MSLHQPPEFLPTPGKPAIPWTQWHRLFKNYLLASGSDAHPPARRKALLLHCLGVEGQRLYYALPEEKSSTPPTEGKEGSGTSDEYDAAVATLDAYFTSKTNVVVERHRFGQRTQLPGETATAFVTALRELALSCDF
;
A
#
# COMPACT_ATOMS: atom_id res chain seq x y z
N MET A 1 -4.52 25.25 4.82
CA MET A 1 -4.17 24.07 5.64
C MET A 1 -2.99 23.40 4.98
N SER A 2 -1.89 23.15 5.71
CA SER A 2 -0.76 22.41 5.15
C SER A 2 -1.04 20.91 5.30
N LEU A 3 -1.20 20.20 4.19
CA LEU A 3 -1.39 18.75 4.20
C LEU A 3 -0.02 18.08 4.24
N HIS A 4 0.24 17.30 5.28
CA HIS A 4 1.48 16.54 5.40
C HIS A 4 1.42 15.28 4.53
N GLN A 5 2.55 14.93 3.93
CA GLN A 5 2.70 13.65 3.24
C GLN A 5 2.49 12.48 4.23
N PRO A 6 2.03 11.30 3.74
CA PRO A 6 1.98 10.11 4.58
C PRO A 6 3.37 9.77 5.11
N PRO A 7 3.45 9.06 6.26
CA PRO A 7 4.74 8.54 6.74
C PRO A 7 5.36 7.64 5.66
N GLU A 8 6.68 7.61 5.56
CA GLU A 8 7.36 6.71 4.63
C GLU A 8 6.97 5.26 4.92
N PHE A 9 6.63 4.49 3.88
CA PHE A 9 6.15 3.12 4.05
C PHE A 9 7.23 2.20 4.65
N LEU A 10 8.43 2.25 4.05
CA LEU A 10 9.56 1.40 4.41
C LEU A 10 10.88 2.20 4.25
N PRO A 11 11.24 3.01 5.26
CA PRO A 11 12.49 3.77 5.24
C PRO A 11 13.74 2.89 5.41
N THR A 12 13.64 1.81 6.19
CA THR A 12 14.76 0.93 6.58
C THR A 12 14.40 -0.55 6.39
N PRO A 13 15.38 -1.45 6.29
CA PRO A 13 15.10 -2.88 6.08
C PRO A 13 14.31 -3.45 7.25
N GLY A 14 13.30 -4.26 6.99
CA GLY A 14 12.51 -4.92 8.03
C GLY A 14 11.02 -4.96 7.71
N LYS A 15 10.21 -5.09 8.77
CA LYS A 15 8.74 -5.05 8.67
C LYS A 15 8.30 -3.58 8.61
N PRO A 16 7.43 -3.19 7.65
CA PRO A 16 6.88 -1.84 7.63
C PRO A 16 6.06 -1.59 8.91
N ALA A 17 6.09 -0.35 9.40
CA ALA A 17 5.38 0.04 10.62
C ALA A 17 3.86 -0.09 10.49
N ILE A 18 3.35 0.13 9.26
CA ILE A 18 1.93 0.04 8.91
C ILE A 18 1.81 -1.02 7.80
N PRO A 19 0.83 -1.95 7.87
CA PRO A 19 0.57 -2.89 6.78
C PRO A 19 0.33 -2.18 5.45
N TRP A 20 0.80 -2.77 4.35
CA TRP A 20 0.72 -2.19 3.00
C TRP A 20 -0.69 -1.72 2.62
N THR A 21 -1.71 -2.55 2.86
CA THR A 21 -3.11 -2.23 2.55
C THR A 21 -3.60 -0.97 3.28
N GLN A 22 -3.25 -0.83 4.56
CA GLN A 22 -3.58 0.34 5.35
C GLN A 22 -2.80 1.58 4.90
N TRP A 23 -1.51 1.42 4.63
CA TRP A 23 -0.65 2.51 4.18
C TRP A 23 -1.06 3.03 2.79
N HIS A 24 -1.34 2.14 1.84
CA HIS A 24 -1.80 2.50 0.50
C HIS A 24 -3.12 3.28 0.57
N ARG A 25 -4.03 2.94 1.49
CA ARG A 25 -5.24 3.74 1.74
C ARG A 25 -4.91 5.17 2.22
N LEU A 26 -3.94 5.32 3.12
CA LEU A 26 -3.48 6.65 3.56
C LEU A 26 -2.90 7.45 2.39
N PHE A 27 -2.10 6.80 1.55
CA PHE A 27 -1.53 7.42 0.36
C PHE A 27 -2.62 7.87 -0.64
N LYS A 28 -3.63 7.04 -0.91
CA LYS A 28 -4.78 7.42 -1.77
C LYS A 28 -5.54 8.62 -1.21
N ASN A 29 -5.77 8.66 0.09
CA ASN A 29 -6.40 9.80 0.75
C ASN A 29 -5.55 11.07 0.63
N TYR A 30 -4.22 10.95 0.77
CA TYR A 30 -3.30 12.05 0.56
C TYR A 30 -3.34 12.57 -0.89
N LEU A 31 -3.36 11.69 -1.89
CA LEU A 31 -3.48 12.11 -3.29
C LEU A 31 -4.77 12.91 -3.51
N LEU A 32 -5.91 12.38 -3.05
CA LEU A 32 -7.21 13.05 -3.18
C LEU A 32 -7.25 14.40 -2.44
N ALA A 33 -6.79 14.43 -1.19
CA ALA A 33 -6.84 15.65 -0.37
C ALA A 33 -5.86 16.74 -0.86
N SER A 34 -4.76 16.36 -1.52
CA SER A 34 -3.81 17.30 -2.13
C SER A 34 -4.18 17.72 -3.55
N GLY A 35 -5.18 17.10 -4.18
CA GLY A 35 -5.47 17.23 -5.60
C GLY A 35 -4.44 16.56 -6.51
N SER A 36 -3.53 15.76 -5.94
CA SER A 36 -2.49 15.04 -6.69
C SER A 36 -3.04 13.80 -7.40
N ASP A 37 -4.28 13.40 -7.13
CA ASP A 37 -4.99 12.34 -7.85
C ASP A 37 -5.26 12.72 -9.32
N ALA A 38 -5.44 14.01 -9.61
CA ALA A 38 -5.62 14.52 -10.96
C ALA A 38 -4.30 14.63 -11.76
N HIS A 39 -3.15 14.32 -11.15
CA HIS A 39 -1.87 14.36 -11.85
C HIS A 39 -1.75 13.23 -12.89
N PRO A 40 -0.92 13.44 -13.93
CA PRO A 40 -0.61 12.38 -14.89
C PRO A 40 -0.07 11.11 -14.19
N PRO A 41 -0.34 9.93 -14.76
CA PRO A 41 0.23 8.64 -14.38
C PRO A 41 1.65 8.68 -13.80
N ALA A 42 2.61 9.20 -14.59
CA ALA A 42 4.03 9.30 -14.23
C ALA A 42 4.26 10.00 -12.90
N ARG A 43 3.53 11.10 -12.66
CA ARG A 43 3.69 11.92 -11.46
C ARG A 43 3.05 11.25 -10.24
N ARG A 44 1.91 10.56 -10.41
CA ARG A 44 1.33 9.75 -9.33
C ARG A 44 2.26 8.59 -8.96
N LYS A 45 2.87 7.93 -9.95
CA LYS A 45 3.89 6.89 -9.72
C LYS A 45 5.11 7.45 -8.99
N ALA A 46 5.63 8.59 -9.42
CA ALA A 46 6.76 9.23 -8.74
C ALA A 46 6.44 9.58 -7.27
N LEU A 47 5.23 10.09 -7.00
CA LEU A 47 4.76 10.35 -5.63
C LEU A 47 4.65 9.07 -4.80
N LEU A 48 4.13 8.00 -5.38
CA LEU A 48 4.05 6.68 -4.74
C LEU A 48 5.45 6.21 -4.33
N LEU A 49 6.39 6.18 -5.28
CA LEU A 49 7.76 5.75 -5.05
C LEU A 49 8.47 6.64 -4.03
N HIS A 50 8.26 7.96 -4.08
CA HIS A 50 8.80 8.87 -3.07
C HIS A 50 8.33 8.50 -1.66
N CYS A 51 7.02 8.30 -1.49
CA CYS A 51 6.44 7.96 -0.19
C CYS A 51 6.77 6.53 0.28
N LEU A 52 7.30 5.65 -0.58
CA LEU A 52 7.76 4.33 -0.14
C LEU A 52 8.95 4.39 0.82
N GLY A 53 9.74 5.47 0.80
CA GLY A 53 11.02 5.54 1.49
C GLY A 53 12.14 4.77 0.76
N VAL A 54 13.37 4.93 1.23
CA VAL A 54 14.59 4.43 0.55
C VAL A 54 14.54 2.91 0.31
N GLU A 55 14.19 2.13 1.33
CA GLU A 55 14.14 0.68 1.21
C GLU A 55 12.95 0.18 0.41
N GLY A 56 11.81 0.85 0.51
CA GLY A 56 10.65 0.55 -0.34
C GLY A 56 10.95 0.77 -1.83
N GLN A 57 11.65 1.85 -2.19
CA GLN A 57 12.11 2.08 -3.56
C GLN A 57 13.11 1.02 -4.02
N ARG A 58 14.11 0.70 -3.18
CA ARG A 58 15.10 -0.34 -3.48
C ARG A 58 14.41 -1.68 -3.77
N LEU A 59 13.39 -2.04 -2.99
CA LEU A 59 12.59 -3.24 -3.22
C LEU A 59 11.84 -3.16 -4.54
N TYR A 60 11.13 -2.06 -4.82
CA TYR A 60 10.37 -1.89 -6.06
C TYR A 60 11.25 -2.12 -7.30
N TYR A 61 12.43 -1.51 -7.36
CA TYR A 61 13.35 -1.67 -8.50
C TYR A 61 14.05 -3.03 -8.54
N ALA A 62 14.03 -3.80 -7.46
CA ALA A 62 14.55 -5.17 -7.43
C ALA A 62 13.49 -6.21 -7.83
N LEU A 63 12.20 -5.83 -7.90
CA LEU A 63 11.16 -6.74 -8.35
C LEU A 63 11.28 -6.95 -9.86
N PRO A 64 11.03 -8.18 -10.36
CA PRO A 64 11.00 -8.43 -11.80
C PRO A 64 9.99 -7.50 -12.46
N GLU A 65 10.40 -6.79 -13.51
CA GLU A 65 9.46 -6.05 -14.35
C GLU A 65 8.53 -7.07 -15.03
N GLU A 66 7.34 -7.28 -14.47
CA GLU A 66 6.27 -7.94 -15.22
C GLU A 66 5.77 -6.96 -16.30
N LYS A 67 6.55 -6.89 -17.39
CA LYS A 67 6.21 -6.38 -18.73
C LYS A 67 5.06 -5.36 -18.79
N SER A 68 5.39 -4.09 -18.58
CA SER A 68 4.66 -2.96 -19.19
C SER A 68 5.57 -2.00 -19.95
N SER A 69 6.78 -2.43 -20.30
CA SER A 69 7.64 -1.75 -21.27
C SER A 69 7.15 -2.04 -22.69
N THR A 70 6.06 -1.38 -23.10
CA THR A 70 5.96 -0.97 -24.51
C THR A 70 6.96 0.17 -24.73
N PRO A 71 7.81 0.12 -25.77
CA PRO A 71 8.63 1.27 -26.18
C PRO A 71 7.74 2.51 -26.41
N PRO A 72 8.26 3.74 -26.31
CA PRO A 72 7.52 4.92 -26.71
C PRO A 72 7.31 4.88 -28.23
N THR A 73 6.27 4.21 -28.68
CA THR A 73 5.77 4.36 -30.04
C THR A 73 4.91 5.61 -30.05
N GLU A 74 5.49 6.69 -30.57
CA GLU A 74 4.77 7.87 -30.97
C GLU A 74 3.54 7.47 -31.82
N GLY A 75 2.35 7.89 -31.37
CA GLY A 75 1.12 7.79 -32.16
C GLY A 75 0.30 6.52 -31.98
N LYS A 76 -0.52 6.47 -30.94
CA LYS A 76 -1.85 5.84 -31.00
C LYS A 76 -2.73 6.31 -29.84
N GLU A 77 -3.57 7.29 -30.13
CA GLU A 77 -4.73 7.62 -29.31
C GLU A 77 -5.74 6.47 -29.40
N GLY A 78 -6.20 6.00 -28.23
CA GLY A 78 -7.37 5.12 -28.11
C GLY A 78 -7.08 3.63 -27.95
N SER A 79 -6.97 3.18 -26.69
CA SER A 79 -7.57 1.94 -26.13
C SER A 79 -6.70 1.37 -24.97
N GLY A 80 -7.17 1.55 -23.73
CA GLY A 80 -6.96 0.61 -22.63
C GLY A 80 -5.53 0.23 -22.21
N THR A 81 -4.55 1.12 -22.32
CA THR A 81 -3.23 0.89 -21.73
C THR A 81 -3.31 1.05 -20.22
N SER A 82 -3.04 -0.01 -19.46
CA SER A 82 -2.91 0.07 -18.00
C SER A 82 -2.02 1.25 -17.62
N ASP A 83 -2.57 2.16 -16.80
CA ASP A 83 -1.87 3.33 -16.27
C ASP A 83 -0.58 2.85 -15.56
N GLU A 84 0.58 3.42 -15.89
CA GLU A 84 1.86 3.05 -15.27
C GLU A 84 1.85 3.18 -13.73
N TYR A 85 0.99 4.05 -13.19
CA TYR A 85 0.71 4.12 -11.76
C TYR A 85 0.02 2.85 -11.26
N ASP A 86 -1.04 2.41 -11.95
CA ASP A 86 -1.79 1.21 -11.60
C ASP A 86 -0.91 -0.04 -11.70
N ALA A 87 -0.04 -0.10 -12.72
CA ALA A 87 0.96 -1.18 -12.84
C ALA A 87 1.92 -1.19 -11.64
N ALA A 88 2.44 -0.04 -11.22
CA ALA A 88 3.32 0.06 -10.06
C ALA A 88 2.62 -0.36 -8.76
N VAL A 89 1.36 0.06 -8.58
CA VAL A 89 0.52 -0.36 -7.45
C VAL A 89 0.32 -1.88 -7.46
N ALA A 90 0.00 -2.48 -8.60
CA ALA A 90 -0.21 -3.92 -8.73
C ALA A 90 1.05 -4.73 -8.37
N THR A 91 2.23 -4.30 -8.82
CA THR A 91 3.51 -4.92 -8.45
C THR A 91 3.75 -4.87 -6.93
N LEU A 92 3.47 -3.74 -6.29
CA LEU A 92 3.63 -3.58 -4.84
C LEU A 92 2.58 -4.37 -4.07
N ASP A 93 1.32 -4.38 -4.52
CA ASP A 93 0.23 -5.19 -3.96
C ASP A 93 0.62 -6.67 -3.98
N ALA A 94 1.11 -7.19 -5.11
CA ALA A 94 1.54 -8.57 -5.23
C ALA A 94 2.68 -8.92 -4.25
N TYR A 95 3.67 -8.05 -4.12
CA TYR A 95 4.82 -8.30 -3.25
C TYR A 95 4.49 -8.22 -1.75
N PHE A 96 3.69 -7.22 -1.34
CA PHE A 96 3.42 -6.99 0.07
C PHE A 96 2.19 -7.73 0.60
N THR A 97 1.22 -8.08 -0.26
CA THR A 97 0.04 -8.86 0.14
C THR A 97 0.34 -10.35 0.24
N SER A 98 1.15 -10.89 -0.68
CA SER A 98 1.51 -12.33 -0.72
C SER A 98 2.26 -12.84 0.51
N LYS A 99 2.82 -11.95 1.33
CA LYS A 99 3.56 -12.31 2.55
C LYS A 99 2.70 -12.41 3.82
N THR A 100 1.38 -12.28 3.72
CA THR A 100 0.50 -12.44 4.88
C THR A 100 0.37 -13.92 5.26
N ASN A 101 1.01 -14.33 6.36
CA ASN A 101 0.85 -15.68 6.88
C ASN A 101 -0.48 -15.78 7.65
N VAL A 102 -1.52 -16.24 6.96
CA VAL A 102 -2.89 -16.38 7.51
C VAL A 102 -2.92 -17.19 8.81
N VAL A 103 -2.06 -18.21 8.97
CA VAL A 103 -2.00 -19.00 10.22
C VAL A 103 -1.52 -18.14 11.39
N VAL A 104 -0.49 -17.32 11.18
CA VAL A 104 0.01 -16.39 12.20
C VAL A 104 -1.03 -15.33 12.54
N GLU A 105 -1.73 -14.79 11.55
CA GLU A 105 -2.75 -13.76 11.78
C GLU A 105 -3.98 -14.35 12.52
N ARG A 106 -4.46 -15.54 12.13
CA ARG A 106 -5.52 -16.25 12.87
C ARG A 106 -5.10 -16.58 14.30
N HIS A 107 -3.84 -16.96 14.52
CA HIS A 107 -3.31 -17.17 15.86
C HIS A 107 -3.31 -15.87 16.67
N ARG A 108 -2.88 -14.75 16.10
CA ARG A 108 -2.96 -13.43 16.76
C ARG A 108 -4.39 -13.03 17.10
N PHE A 109 -5.34 -13.27 16.20
CA PHE A 109 -6.76 -13.04 16.45
C PHE A 109 -7.24 -13.88 17.65
N GLY A 110 -6.93 -15.18 17.65
CA GLY A 110 -7.32 -16.09 18.74
C GLY A 110 -6.69 -15.76 20.09
N GLN A 111 -5.50 -15.14 20.10
CA GLN A 111 -4.82 -14.70 21.32
C GLN A 111 -5.31 -13.34 21.85
N ARG A 112 -6.14 -12.61 21.10
CA ARG A 112 -6.57 -11.27 21.49
C ARG A 112 -7.61 -11.33 22.60
N THR A 113 -7.24 -10.88 23.80
CA THR A 113 -8.13 -10.71 24.96
C THR A 113 -8.36 -9.24 25.28
N GLN A 114 -9.55 -8.85 25.71
CA GLN A 114 -9.85 -7.46 26.13
C GLN A 114 -8.88 -6.99 27.21
N LEU A 115 -8.29 -5.80 27.04
CA LEU A 115 -7.31 -5.26 27.99
C LEU A 115 -8.01 -4.66 29.23
N PRO A 116 -7.33 -4.61 30.40
CA PRO A 116 -7.86 -3.91 31.56
C PRO A 116 -8.16 -2.44 31.23
N GLY A 117 -9.41 -2.02 31.44
CA GLY A 117 -9.87 -0.65 31.15
C GLY A 117 -10.23 -0.38 29.69
N GLU A 118 -10.07 -1.35 28.78
CA GLU A 118 -10.53 -1.23 27.39
C GLU A 118 -12.06 -1.34 27.33
N THR A 119 -12.71 -0.45 26.57
CA THR A 119 -14.16 -0.53 26.37
C THR A 119 -14.52 -1.71 25.45
N ALA A 120 -15.72 -2.26 25.61
CA ALA A 120 -16.20 -3.32 24.72
C ALA A 120 -16.19 -2.89 23.24
N THR A 121 -16.50 -1.62 22.95
CA THR A 121 -16.48 -1.08 21.59
C THR A 121 -15.08 -1.01 21.00
N ALA A 122 -14.09 -0.56 21.78
CA ALA A 122 -12.69 -0.55 21.35
C ALA A 122 -12.16 -1.97 21.10
N PHE A 123 -12.51 -2.91 21.98
CA PHE A 123 -12.16 -4.32 21.81
C PHE A 123 -12.74 -4.93 20.54
N VAL A 124 -14.03 -4.71 20.26
CA VAL A 124 -14.69 -5.19 19.03
C VAL A 124 -14.06 -4.56 17.79
N THR A 125 -13.69 -3.27 17.83
CA THR A 125 -12.98 -2.62 16.73
C THR A 125 -11.62 -3.28 16.49
N ALA A 126 -10.83 -3.51 17.54
CA ALA A 126 -9.53 -4.17 17.43
C ALA A 126 -9.65 -5.61 16.87
N LEU A 127 -10.67 -6.37 17.27
CA LEU A 127 -10.94 -7.69 16.71
C LEU A 127 -11.30 -7.62 15.22
N ARG A 128 -12.13 -6.66 14.82
CA ARG A 128 -12.47 -6.45 13.41
C ARG A 128 -11.24 -6.12 12.58
N GLU A 129 -10.34 -5.30 13.10
CA GLU A 129 -9.07 -4.97 12.42
C GLU A 129 -8.19 -6.21 12.22
N LEU A 130 -8.04 -7.06 13.25
CA LEU A 130 -7.27 -8.30 13.15
C LEU A 130 -7.90 -9.31 12.16
N ALA A 131 -9.24 -9.36 12.11
CA ALA A 131 -9.95 -10.28 11.21
C ALA A 131 -9.71 -9.99 9.72
N LEU A 132 -9.37 -8.75 9.35
CA LEU A 132 -9.14 -8.35 7.95
C LEU A 132 -8.00 -9.14 7.27
N SER A 133 -7.03 -9.63 8.03
CA SER A 133 -5.90 -10.42 7.52
C SER A 133 -6.01 -11.93 7.84
N CYS A 134 -7.14 -12.37 8.41
CA CYS A 134 -7.35 -13.76 8.83
C CYS A 134 -8.05 -14.63 7.77
N ASP A 135 -8.57 -14.06 6.68
CA ASP A 135 -9.26 -14.78 5.61
C ASP A 135 -10.35 -15.73 6.16
N PHE A 136 -11.27 -15.18 6.96
CA PHE A 136 -12.40 -15.91 7.57
C PHE A 136 -13.60 -16.04 6.63
#